data_AF-A0A2W4MYS6-F1
#
_entry.id   AF-A0A2W4MYS6-F1
#
_cell.length_a   1.000
_cell.length_b   1.000
_cell.length_c   1.000
_cell.angle_alpha   90.00
_cell.angle_beta   90.00
_cell.angle_gamma   90.00
#
_symmetry.space_group_name_H-M   'P 1'
#
loop_
_entity.id
_entity.type
_entity.pdbx_description
1 polymer ?
#
loop_
_entity_poly.entity_id
_entity_poly.type
_entity_poly.pdbx_seq_one_letter_code
_entity_poly.pdbx_strand_id
1 'polypeptide(L)'
;MKLSTRLLLGHVLVLALVGGALAVVLPRVVARSMLQASAQLLAQQAENAAQQLALRSLGGRVVLQSSAYTLGAAYAVMDPTGRVVAAGPLPFLVELVGLPAPRELEQLARSAVVRGTAHAIFVYQDITLVAGAAPIRPRGQTASVGVILFFQEAQDLDPAIRELTWNLFRWTLVGLIAAVVLAGLLGRGIVARLAELRAAAAGLAEGDLSRRVPETGRDELADLARSFNHMAARLERLVAGLRQSEELRRQMMATIAHELRTPVTSIRGFAEALQDGLVPPERQPHYFSIIAGEAARLSRLIQDLFDLAKLEAGQL
;
A
#
# COMPACT_ATOMS: atom_id res chain seq x y z
N MET A 1 12.68 4.28 -13.17
CA MET A 1 11.69 3.45 -12.43
C MET A 1 10.29 3.95 -12.77
N LYS A 2 9.35 3.05 -13.10
CA LYS A 2 7.94 3.40 -13.41
C LYS A 2 7.22 3.90 -12.15
N LEU A 3 6.25 4.81 -12.29
CA LEU A 3 5.50 5.42 -11.18
C LEU A 3 4.81 4.36 -10.30
N SER A 4 4.28 3.29 -10.91
CA SER A 4 3.69 2.16 -10.21
C SER A 4 4.69 1.47 -9.27
N THR A 5 5.94 1.31 -9.69
CA THR A 5 7.00 0.71 -8.86
C THR A 5 7.31 1.59 -7.65
N ARG A 6 7.25 2.92 -7.78
CA ARG A 6 7.49 3.86 -6.67
C ARG A 6 6.37 3.82 -5.62
N LEU A 7 5.11 3.82 -6.06
CA LEU A 7 3.96 3.76 -5.15
C LEU A 7 3.93 2.45 -4.36
N LEU A 8 4.25 1.34 -5.04
CA LEU A 8 4.26 0.00 -4.46
C LEU A 8 5.44 -0.17 -3.49
N LEU A 9 6.62 0.37 -3.82
CA LEU A 9 7.74 0.48 -2.87
C LEU A 9 7.36 1.27 -1.62
N GLY A 10 6.61 2.37 -1.78
CA GLY A 10 6.17 3.20 -0.67
C GLY A 10 5.29 2.44 0.32
N HIS A 11 4.30 1.69 -0.17
CA HIS A 11 3.43 0.87 0.69
C HIS A 11 4.19 -0.25 1.39
N VAL A 12 5.09 -0.94 0.67
CA VAL A 12 5.95 -1.98 1.26
C VAL A 12 6.87 -1.40 2.32
N LEU A 13 7.43 -0.21 2.09
CA LEU A 13 8.27 0.48 3.07
C LEU A 13 7.49 0.86 4.34
N VAL A 14 6.28 1.40 4.18
CA VAL A 14 5.42 1.73 5.33
C VAL A 14 5.07 0.47 6.12
N LEU A 15 4.69 -0.62 5.46
CA LEU A 15 4.40 -1.90 6.12
C LEU A 15 5.64 -2.46 6.85
N ALA A 16 6.82 -2.37 6.23
CA ALA A 16 8.07 -2.80 6.86
C ALA A 16 8.42 -1.96 8.10
N LEU A 17 8.25 -0.64 8.02
CA LEU A 17 8.50 0.27 9.15
C LEU A 17 7.52 0.04 10.29
N VAL A 18 6.23 -0.06 10.00
CA VAL A 18 5.19 -0.29 11.01
C VAL A 18 5.36 -1.67 11.64
N GLY A 19 5.54 -2.72 10.84
CA GLY A 19 5.76 -4.09 11.33
C GLY A 19 7.04 -4.23 12.15
N GLY A 20 8.14 -3.60 11.69
CA GLY A 20 9.40 -3.56 12.41
C GLY A 20 9.31 -2.80 13.73
N ALA A 21 8.68 -1.62 13.73
CA ALA A 21 8.44 -0.85 14.94
C ALA A 21 7.59 -1.64 15.94
N LEU A 22 6.52 -2.31 15.48
CA LEU A 22 5.67 -3.14 16.32
C LEU A 22 6.42 -4.34 16.90
N ALA A 23 7.23 -5.04 16.09
CA ALA A 23 8.05 -6.17 16.55
C ALA A 23 9.08 -5.78 17.61
N VAL A 24 9.45 -4.50 17.69
CA VAL A 24 10.42 -3.96 18.65
C VAL A 24 9.75 -3.34 19.88
N VAL A 25 8.59 -2.70 19.73
CA VAL A 25 7.87 -2.04 20.82
C VAL A 25 7.01 -3.04 21.61
N LEU A 26 6.29 -3.93 20.93
CA LEU A 26 5.33 -4.83 21.56
C LEU A 26 5.98 -5.74 22.62
N PRO A 27 7.13 -6.41 22.38
CA PRO A 27 7.77 -7.24 23.40
C PRO A 27 8.15 -6.45 24.65
N ARG A 28 8.56 -5.18 24.51
CA ARG A 28 8.91 -4.33 25.65
C ARG A 28 7.69 -3.95 26.48
N VAL A 29 6.57 -3.67 25.81
CA VAL A 29 5.29 -3.39 26.49
C VAL A 29 4.81 -4.65 27.22
N VAL A 30 4.83 -5.80 26.56
CA VAL A 30 4.42 -7.09 27.13
C VAL A 30 5.32 -7.51 28.31
N ALA A 31 6.63 -7.34 28.19
CA ALA A 31 7.57 -7.64 29.27
C ALA A 31 7.27 -6.79 30.52
N ARG A 32 7.04 -5.48 30.33
CA ARG A 32 6.66 -4.58 31.44
C ARG A 32 5.32 -4.99 32.07
N SER A 33 4.32 -5.32 31.26
CA SER A 33 3.02 -5.77 31.79
C SER A 33 3.11 -7.11 32.51
N MET A 34 3.93 -8.05 32.00
CA MET A 34 4.14 -9.35 32.65
C MET A 34 4.83 -9.21 34.01
N LEU A 35 5.85 -8.35 34.11
CA LEU A 35 6.53 -8.06 35.38
C LEU A 35 5.56 -7.48 36.41
N GLN A 36 4.73 -6.51 36.01
CA GLN A 36 3.72 -5.92 36.88
C GLN A 36 2.65 -6.93 37.32
N ALA A 37 2.14 -7.74 36.38
CA ALA A 37 1.17 -8.80 36.67
C ALA A 37 1.73 -9.84 37.63
N SER A 38 3.00 -10.24 37.44
CA SER A 38 3.68 -11.18 38.34
C SER A 38 3.85 -10.59 39.74
N ALA A 39 4.20 -9.30 39.85
CA ALA A 39 4.32 -8.60 41.13
C ALA A 39 3.00 -8.56 41.91
N GLN A 40 1.89 -8.30 41.21
CA GLN A 40 0.55 -8.33 41.80
C GLN A 40 0.14 -9.74 42.23
N LEU A 41 0.42 -10.75 41.40
CA LEU A 41 0.13 -12.15 41.73
C LEU A 41 0.89 -12.59 42.99
N LEU A 42 2.17 -12.26 43.11
CA LEU A 42 2.97 -12.56 44.29
C LEU A 42 2.43 -11.85 45.54
N ALA A 43 1.94 -10.61 45.41
CA ALA A 43 1.33 -9.89 46.54
C ALA A 43 0.03 -10.57 47.00
N GLN A 44 -0.77 -11.07 46.06
CA GLN A 44 -1.98 -11.84 46.39
C GLN A 44 -1.64 -13.20 47.02
N GLN A 45 -0.60 -13.87 46.54
CA GLN A 45 -0.09 -15.11 47.16
C GLN A 45 0.42 -14.84 48.57
N ALA A 46 1.15 -13.73 48.78
CA ALA A 46 1.58 -13.28 50.10
C ALA A 46 0.38 -13.08 51.03
N GLU A 47 -0.68 -12.43 50.57
CA GLU A 47 -1.89 -12.20 51.36
C GLU A 47 -2.57 -13.52 51.75
N ASN A 48 -2.76 -14.43 50.78
CA ASN A 48 -3.38 -15.72 51.02
C ASN A 48 -2.56 -16.55 52.02
N ALA A 49 -1.23 -16.56 51.88
CA ALA A 49 -0.34 -17.24 52.80
C ALA A 49 -0.35 -16.58 54.20
N ALA A 50 -0.40 -15.25 54.27
CA ALA A 50 -0.49 -14.51 55.53
C ALA A 50 -1.78 -14.84 56.29
N GLN A 51 -2.91 -14.94 55.58
CA GLN A 51 -4.19 -15.33 56.18
C GLN A 51 -4.16 -16.78 56.68
N GLN A 52 -3.57 -17.71 55.94
CA GLN A 52 -3.39 -19.10 56.39
C GLN A 52 -2.48 -19.22 57.60
N LEU A 53 -1.38 -18.45 57.65
CA LEU A 53 -0.46 -18.42 58.78
C LEU A 53 -1.10 -17.79 60.02
N ALA A 54 -1.92 -16.75 59.84
CA ALA A 54 -2.68 -16.12 60.92
C ALA A 54 -3.69 -17.07 61.58
N LEU A 55 -4.24 -18.03 60.83
CA LEU A 55 -5.13 -19.06 61.36
C LEU A 55 -4.39 -20.13 62.18
N ARG A 56 -3.09 -20.33 61.92
CA ARG A 56 -2.26 -21.36 62.60
C ARG A 56 -1.40 -20.81 63.74
N SER A 57 -1.36 -19.49 63.95
CA SER A 57 -0.57 -18.87 65.02
C SER A 57 -1.22 -19.11 66.39
N LEU A 58 -1.02 -20.30 66.97
CA LEU A 58 -1.28 -20.54 68.40
C LEU A 58 -0.16 -19.86 69.22
N GLY A 59 -0.50 -18.78 69.93
CA GLY A 59 0.38 -18.21 70.96
C GLY A 59 1.64 -17.49 70.47
N GLY A 60 1.58 -16.79 69.33
CA GLY A 60 2.65 -15.86 68.92
C GLY A 60 3.95 -16.48 68.39
N ARG A 61 4.07 -17.82 68.34
CA ARG A 61 5.15 -18.51 67.62
C ARG A 61 4.62 -19.03 66.28
N VAL A 62 5.00 -18.37 65.20
CA VAL A 62 4.63 -18.81 63.85
C VAL A 62 5.43 -20.07 63.51
N VAL A 63 4.75 -21.20 63.36
CA VAL A 63 5.36 -22.46 62.90
C VAL A 63 5.56 -22.35 61.39
N LEU A 64 6.70 -21.77 60.99
CA LEU A 64 6.99 -21.35 59.61
C LEU A 64 7.59 -22.44 58.73
N GLN A 65 8.22 -23.46 59.32
CA GLN A 65 9.14 -24.33 58.60
C GLN A 65 8.46 -25.37 57.69
N SER A 66 7.25 -25.85 58.04
CA SER A 66 6.56 -26.90 57.26
C SER A 66 5.62 -26.38 56.18
N SER A 67 5.10 -25.16 56.31
CA SER A 67 4.14 -24.60 55.34
C SER A 67 4.84 -24.09 54.07
N ALA A 68 6.09 -23.66 54.19
CA ALA A 68 6.78 -22.93 53.15
C ALA A 68 7.36 -23.79 52.02
N TYR A 69 7.68 -25.07 52.31
CA TYR A 69 8.02 -26.06 51.29
C TYR A 69 6.86 -26.39 50.34
N THR A 70 5.61 -26.14 50.76
CA THR A 70 4.42 -26.49 49.98
C THR A 70 4.09 -25.44 48.91
N LEU A 71 4.67 -24.23 49.01
CA LEU A 71 4.29 -23.07 48.18
C LEU A 71 5.12 -22.92 46.89
N GLY A 72 6.23 -23.65 46.74
CA GLY A 72 7.06 -23.70 45.51
C GLY A 72 7.75 -22.39 45.11
N ALA A 73 7.32 -21.25 45.64
CA ALA A 73 7.87 -19.93 45.40
C ALA A 73 8.90 -19.55 46.46
N ALA A 74 9.87 -18.74 46.06
CA ALA A 74 10.83 -18.18 47.01
C ALA A 74 10.13 -17.23 47.97
N TYR A 75 10.46 -17.31 49.26
CA TYR A 75 9.79 -16.56 50.31
C TYR A 75 10.77 -16.08 51.38
N ALA A 76 10.35 -15.04 52.10
CA ALA A 76 10.98 -14.61 53.34
C ALA A 76 9.88 -14.18 54.32
N VAL A 77 10.04 -14.49 55.59
CA VAL A 77 9.18 -14.03 56.67
C VAL A 77 9.99 -13.14 57.58
N MET A 78 9.48 -11.94 57.81
CA MET A 78 10.10 -10.93 58.66
C MET A 78 9.29 -10.75 59.94
N ASP A 79 9.99 -10.56 61.05
CA ASP A 79 9.38 -10.13 62.30
C ASP A 79 9.02 -8.62 62.27
N PRO A 80 8.29 -8.10 63.27
CA PRO A 80 7.94 -6.68 63.33
C PRO A 80 9.17 -5.75 63.52
N THR A 81 10.32 -6.30 63.92
CA THR A 81 11.57 -5.54 64.09
C THR A 81 12.37 -5.43 62.79
N GLY A 82 11.93 -6.09 61.73
CA GLY A 82 12.57 -6.05 60.41
C GLY A 82 13.67 -7.12 60.21
N ARG A 83 13.75 -8.14 61.08
CA ARG A 83 14.68 -9.27 60.89
C ARG A 83 14.01 -10.40 60.14
N VAL A 84 14.76 -11.09 59.27
CA VAL A 84 14.26 -12.26 58.54
C VAL A 84 14.30 -13.47 59.48
N VAL A 85 13.15 -14.08 59.75
CA VAL A 85 12.98 -15.21 60.67
C VAL A 85 13.01 -16.55 59.93
N ALA A 86 12.54 -16.58 58.69
CA ALA A 86 12.55 -17.76 57.84
C ALA A 86 12.60 -17.35 56.37
N ALA A 87 13.32 -18.08 55.53
CA ALA A 87 13.37 -17.81 54.11
C ALA A 87 13.81 -19.04 53.31
N GLY A 88 13.55 -19.07 52.01
CA GLY A 88 13.97 -20.14 51.09
C GLY A 88 13.16 -20.14 49.78
N PRO A 89 13.53 -20.93 48.77
CA PRO A 89 14.76 -21.73 48.68
C PRO A 89 15.96 -20.95 48.10
N LEU A 90 15.80 -19.67 47.72
CA LEU A 90 16.89 -18.90 47.12
C LEU A 90 18.06 -18.75 48.12
N PRO A 91 19.31 -19.10 47.73
CA PRO A 91 20.46 -19.12 48.65
C PRO A 91 20.66 -17.78 49.38
N PHE A 92 20.58 -16.66 48.68
CA PHE A 92 20.75 -15.32 49.28
C PHE A 92 19.66 -14.99 50.30
N LEU A 93 18.44 -15.52 50.14
CA LEU A 93 17.37 -15.33 51.12
C LEU A 93 17.64 -16.15 52.39
N VAL A 94 18.16 -17.36 52.23
CA VAL A 94 18.52 -18.24 53.35
C VAL A 94 19.66 -17.63 54.17
N GLU A 95 20.64 -17.00 53.51
CA GLU A 95 21.74 -16.28 54.18
C GLU A 95 21.26 -15.08 55.02
N LEU A 96 20.09 -14.51 54.70
CA LEU A 96 19.49 -13.41 55.46
C LEU A 96 18.79 -13.87 56.75
N VAL A 97 18.55 -15.17 56.94
CA VAL A 97 17.85 -15.67 58.13
C VAL A 97 18.63 -15.34 59.41
N GLY A 98 17.98 -14.63 60.33
CA GLY A 98 18.57 -14.11 61.56
C GLY A 98 19.18 -12.72 61.43
N LEU A 99 19.31 -12.17 60.21
CA LEU A 99 19.87 -10.84 59.94
C LEU A 99 18.76 -9.78 59.71
N PRO A 100 19.08 -8.48 59.90
CA PRO A 100 18.18 -7.40 59.48
C PRO A 100 18.02 -7.43 57.95
N ALA A 101 16.78 -7.23 57.48
CA ALA A 101 16.49 -7.26 56.05
C ALA A 101 17.14 -6.07 55.31
N PRO A 102 17.55 -6.24 54.04
CA PRO A 102 17.97 -5.14 53.18
C PRO A 102 16.91 -4.04 53.09
N ARG A 103 17.34 -2.81 52.78
CA ARG A 103 16.47 -1.61 52.75
C ARG A 103 15.27 -1.79 51.82
N GLU A 104 15.46 -2.47 50.71
CA GLU A 104 14.44 -2.75 49.70
C GLU A 104 13.32 -3.65 50.27
N LEU A 105 13.70 -4.71 50.98
CA LEU A 105 12.75 -5.62 51.64
C LEU A 105 12.02 -4.94 52.80
N GLU A 106 12.76 -4.14 53.59
CA GLU A 106 12.19 -3.41 54.71
C GLU A 106 11.15 -2.37 54.25
N GLN A 107 11.44 -1.62 53.18
CA GLN A 107 10.51 -0.65 52.59
C GLN A 107 9.25 -1.33 52.03
N LEU A 108 9.43 -2.48 51.38
CA LEU A 108 8.32 -3.28 50.87
C LEU A 108 7.45 -3.82 52.02
N ALA A 109 8.07 -4.34 53.07
CA ALA A 109 7.37 -4.86 54.25
C ALA A 109 6.59 -3.75 54.98
N ARG A 110 7.21 -2.59 55.21
CA ARG A 110 6.53 -1.42 55.79
C ARG A 110 5.34 -0.97 54.93
N SER A 111 5.53 -0.94 53.62
CA SER A 111 4.44 -0.62 52.67
C SER A 111 3.27 -1.60 52.79
N ALA A 112 3.55 -2.90 52.95
CA ALA A 112 2.53 -3.94 53.10
C ALA A 112 1.77 -3.82 54.42
N VAL A 113 2.47 -3.50 55.53
CA VAL A 113 1.83 -3.29 56.85
C VAL A 113 0.82 -2.15 56.80
N VAL A 114 1.13 -1.07 56.06
CA VAL A 114 0.24 0.09 55.91
C VAL A 114 -0.89 -0.18 54.92
N ARG A 115 -0.58 -0.71 53.72
CA ARG A 115 -1.53 -0.84 52.60
C ARG A 115 -2.31 -2.16 52.57
N GLY A 116 -1.97 -3.13 53.43
CA GLY A 116 -2.55 -4.47 53.42
C GLY A 116 -1.81 -5.43 52.50
N THR A 117 -1.40 -4.97 51.32
CA THR A 117 -0.46 -5.67 50.43
C THR A 117 0.49 -4.65 49.79
N ALA A 118 1.67 -5.11 49.39
CA ALA A 118 2.59 -4.30 48.60
C ALA A 118 3.37 -5.18 47.62
N HIS A 119 3.87 -4.59 46.56
CA HIS A 119 4.73 -5.25 45.59
C HIS A 119 5.86 -4.31 45.19
N ALA A 120 7.00 -4.87 44.79
CA ALA A 120 8.13 -4.11 44.29
C ALA A 120 8.93 -4.95 43.28
N ILE A 121 9.65 -4.24 42.41
CA ILE A 121 10.67 -4.81 41.55
C ILE A 121 11.97 -4.12 41.94
N PHE A 122 12.97 -4.89 42.33
CA PHE A 122 14.28 -4.36 42.73
C PHE A 122 15.39 -5.30 42.29
N VAL A 123 16.60 -4.76 42.19
CA VAL A 123 17.79 -5.53 41.85
C VAL A 123 18.55 -5.83 43.13
N TYR A 124 18.84 -7.10 43.37
CA TYR A 124 19.65 -7.54 44.51
C TYR A 124 20.70 -8.52 44.01
N GLN A 125 21.99 -8.24 44.28
CA GLN A 125 23.12 -9.04 43.81
C GLN A 125 23.04 -9.38 42.30
N ASP A 126 22.76 -8.37 41.47
CA ASP A 126 22.57 -8.48 40.01
C ASP A 126 21.38 -9.33 39.54
N ILE A 127 20.53 -9.79 40.45
CA ILE A 127 19.28 -10.50 40.14
C ILE A 127 18.13 -9.50 40.24
N THR A 128 17.36 -9.34 39.16
CA THR A 128 16.10 -8.58 39.21
C THR A 128 15.04 -9.46 39.83
N LEU A 129 14.60 -9.09 41.03
CA LEU A 129 13.58 -9.79 41.79
C LEU A 129 12.26 -9.04 41.69
N VAL A 130 11.21 -9.80 41.41
CA VAL A 130 9.83 -9.36 41.56
C VAL A 130 9.34 -9.87 42.90
N ALA A 131 8.82 -8.99 43.74
CA ALA A 131 8.42 -9.33 45.10
C ALA A 131 7.01 -8.85 45.42
N GLY A 132 6.28 -9.66 46.18
CA GLY A 132 4.99 -9.33 46.76
C GLY A 132 5.01 -9.58 48.27
N ALA A 133 4.37 -8.71 49.05
CA ALA A 133 4.41 -8.74 50.50
C ALA A 133 3.03 -8.50 51.12
N ALA A 134 2.76 -9.20 52.22
CA ALA A 134 1.55 -9.03 53.02
C ALA A 134 1.84 -9.21 54.53
N PRO A 135 1.19 -8.42 55.40
CA PRO A 135 1.35 -8.52 56.84
C PRO A 135 0.55 -9.70 57.40
N ILE A 136 1.15 -10.42 58.34
CA ILE A 136 0.51 -11.48 59.11
C ILE A 136 -0.22 -10.83 60.29
N ARG A 137 -1.56 -10.79 60.22
CA ARG A 137 -2.42 -10.24 61.26
C ARG A 137 -3.23 -11.35 61.93
N PRO A 138 -2.95 -11.73 63.19
CA PRO A 138 -3.73 -12.71 63.91
C PRO A 138 -5.20 -12.29 64.05
N ARG A 139 -6.10 -13.26 64.11
CA ARG A 139 -7.54 -13.01 64.22
C ARG A 139 -7.85 -12.21 65.49
N GLY A 140 -8.43 -11.02 65.33
CA GLY A 140 -8.82 -10.13 66.42
C GLY A 140 -7.74 -9.13 66.87
N GLN A 141 -6.57 -9.07 66.22
CA GLN A 141 -5.53 -8.08 66.50
C GLN A 141 -5.26 -7.19 65.28
N THR A 142 -5.18 -5.87 65.50
CA THR A 142 -4.84 -4.89 64.46
C THR A 142 -3.33 -4.82 64.20
N ALA A 143 -2.52 -5.26 65.16
CA ALA A 143 -1.06 -5.26 65.08
C ALA A 143 -0.56 -6.44 64.24
N SER A 144 0.30 -6.17 63.26
CA SER A 144 0.97 -7.22 62.49
C SER A 144 2.05 -7.90 63.35
N VAL A 145 2.03 -9.24 63.38
CA VAL A 145 3.04 -10.05 64.09
C VAL A 145 4.23 -10.41 63.17
N GLY A 146 4.15 -10.06 61.89
CA GLY A 146 5.23 -10.18 60.92
C GLY A 146 4.76 -9.85 59.51
N VAL A 147 5.65 -10.01 58.54
CA VAL A 147 5.34 -9.85 57.10
C VAL A 147 5.87 -11.06 56.35
N ILE A 148 5.05 -11.63 55.46
CA ILE A 148 5.49 -12.64 54.49
C ILE A 148 5.74 -11.96 53.14
N LEU A 149 6.87 -12.29 52.53
CA LEU A 149 7.29 -11.84 51.22
C LEU A 149 7.45 -13.06 50.33
N PHE A 150 6.96 -12.97 49.10
CA PHE A 150 7.26 -13.91 48.03
C PHE A 150 8.09 -13.23 46.95
N PHE A 151 8.95 -14.01 46.30
CA PHE A 151 9.90 -13.58 45.29
C PHE A 151 9.81 -14.49 44.07
N GLN A 152 10.03 -13.87 42.92
CA GLN A 152 10.27 -14.55 41.65
C GLN A 152 11.38 -13.82 40.91
N GLU A 153 12.24 -14.57 40.21
CA GLU A 153 13.28 -13.98 39.38
C GLU A 153 12.66 -13.47 38.07
N ALA A 154 12.99 -12.25 37.66
CA ALA A 154 12.52 -11.71 36.39
C ALA A 154 13.03 -12.52 35.18
N GLN A 155 14.16 -13.23 35.35
CA GLN A 155 14.76 -14.08 34.32
C GLN A 155 13.88 -15.26 33.93
N ASP A 156 12.97 -15.72 34.81
CA ASP A 156 12.01 -16.77 34.47
C ASP A 156 11.06 -16.35 33.34
N LEU A 157 10.92 -15.04 33.10
CA LEU A 157 10.11 -14.48 32.01
C LEU A 157 10.90 -14.28 30.71
N ASP A 158 12.24 -14.31 30.74
CA ASP A 158 13.09 -14.06 29.57
C ASP A 158 12.89 -15.05 28.43
N PRO A 159 12.76 -16.38 28.66
CA PRO A 159 12.51 -17.34 27.59
C PRO A 159 11.20 -17.05 26.85
N ALA A 160 10.14 -16.74 27.60
CA ALA A 160 8.81 -16.44 27.04
C ALA A 160 8.84 -15.14 26.20
N ILE A 161 9.49 -14.09 26.70
CA ILE A 161 9.64 -12.82 25.97
C ILE A 161 10.51 -12.99 24.72
N ARG A 162 11.58 -13.79 24.80
CA ARG A 162 12.45 -14.08 23.67
C ARG A 162 11.73 -14.86 22.58
N GLU A 163 10.96 -15.88 22.97
CA GLU A 163 10.14 -16.66 22.03
C GLU A 163 9.08 -15.78 21.37
N LEU A 164 8.37 -14.94 22.14
CA LEU A 164 7.42 -13.96 21.60
C LEU A 164 8.09 -13.03 20.58
N THR A 165 9.28 -12.51 20.91
CA THR A 165 10.03 -11.60 20.02
C THR A 165 10.41 -12.29 18.70
N TRP A 166 10.93 -13.52 18.77
CA TRP A 166 11.29 -14.28 17.57
C TRP A 166 10.07 -14.66 16.73
N ASN A 167 8.96 -15.02 17.36
CA ASN A 167 7.72 -15.32 16.66
C ASN A 167 7.17 -14.08 15.96
N LEU A 168 7.16 -12.91 16.62
CA LEU A 168 6.76 -11.65 15.99
C LEU A 168 7.67 -11.31 14.80
N PHE A 169 8.98 -11.48 14.93
CA PHE A 169 9.89 -11.21 13.82
C PHE A 169 9.65 -12.14 12.61
N ARG A 170 9.47 -13.44 12.86
CA ARG A 170 9.14 -14.44 11.83
C ARG A 170 7.84 -14.09 11.12
N TRP A 171 6.77 -13.79 11.87
CA TRP A 171 5.47 -13.43 11.28
C TRP A 171 5.49 -12.10 10.54
N THR A 172 6.22 -11.10 11.03
CA THR A 172 6.44 -9.83 10.30
C THR A 172 7.17 -10.07 8.99
N LEU A 173 8.20 -10.93 8.97
CA LEU A 173 8.92 -11.27 7.75
C LEU A 173 8.03 -12.01 6.75
N VAL A 174 7.25 -13.00 7.21
CA VAL A 174 6.27 -13.73 6.38
C VAL A 174 5.23 -12.77 5.80
N GLY A 175 4.69 -11.87 6.62
CA GLY A 175 3.73 -10.85 6.18
C GLY A 175 4.32 -9.89 5.14
N LEU A 176 5.57 -9.47 5.31
CA LEU A 176 6.26 -8.60 4.35
C LEU A 176 6.46 -9.31 2.99
N ILE A 177 6.90 -10.57 3.01
CA ILE A 177 7.06 -11.37 1.79
C ILE A 177 5.70 -11.55 1.10
N ALA A 178 4.66 -11.90 1.86
CA ALA A 178 3.31 -12.05 1.34
C ALA A 178 2.78 -10.75 0.72
N ALA A 179 3.02 -9.59 1.34
CA ALA A 179 2.64 -8.29 0.81
C ALA A 179 3.33 -7.97 -0.52
N VAL A 180 4.63 -8.26 -0.64
CA VAL A 180 5.40 -8.06 -1.89
C VAL A 180 4.87 -8.97 -3.00
N VAL A 181 4.63 -10.25 -2.69
CA VAL A 181 4.10 -11.22 -3.66
C VAL A 181 2.70 -10.79 -4.12
N LEU A 182 1.80 -10.46 -3.18
CA LEU A 182 0.44 -10.03 -3.49
C LEU A 182 0.41 -8.76 -4.33
N ALA A 183 1.21 -7.76 -3.97
CA ALA A 183 1.29 -6.51 -4.72
C ALA A 183 1.88 -6.73 -6.13
N GLY A 184 2.85 -7.65 -6.28
CA GLY A 184 3.37 -8.08 -7.58
C GLY A 184 2.32 -8.81 -8.42
N LEU A 185 1.50 -9.67 -7.83
CA LEU A 185 0.41 -10.37 -8.52
C LEU A 185 -0.67 -9.38 -9.00
N LEU A 186 -1.16 -8.50 -8.12
CA LEU A 186 -2.16 -7.49 -8.45
C LEU A 186 -1.64 -6.47 -9.47
N GLY A 187 -0.36 -6.08 -9.36
CA GLY A 187 0.25 -5.11 -10.26
C GLY A 187 0.46 -5.62 -11.69
N ARG A 188 0.62 -6.94 -11.89
CA ARG A 188 0.86 -7.53 -13.22
C ARG A 188 -0.26 -7.21 -14.22
N GLY A 189 -1.52 -7.30 -13.81
CA GLY A 189 -2.67 -7.02 -14.68
C GLY A 189 -2.71 -5.59 -15.19
N ILE A 190 -2.50 -4.62 -14.28
CA ILE A 190 -2.46 -3.18 -14.63
C ILE A 190 -1.32 -2.88 -15.59
N VAL A 191 -0.12 -3.42 -15.32
CA VAL A 191 1.06 -3.19 -16.17
C VAL A 191 0.87 -3.77 -17.57
N ALA A 192 0.26 -4.96 -17.68
CA ALA A 192 -0.03 -5.58 -18.96
C ALA A 192 -0.99 -4.72 -19.81
N ARG A 193 -2.14 -4.30 -19.25
CA ARG A 193 -3.11 -3.43 -19.95
C ARG A 193 -2.50 -2.09 -20.37
N LEU A 194 -1.69 -1.48 -19.51
CA LEU A 194 -1.02 -0.22 -19.83
C LEU A 194 0.03 -0.39 -20.94
N ALA A 195 0.71 -1.55 -20.98
CA ALA A 195 1.65 -1.86 -22.05
C ALA A 195 0.92 -2.06 -23.40
N GLU A 196 -0.24 -2.71 -23.40
CA GLU A 196 -1.09 -2.85 -24.58
C GLU A 196 -1.57 -1.49 -25.11
N LEU A 197 -2.08 -0.61 -24.24
CA LEU A 197 -2.46 0.76 -24.61
C LEU A 197 -1.29 1.53 -25.21
N ARG A 198 -0.11 1.44 -24.60
CA ARG A 198 1.10 2.09 -25.11
C ARG A 198 1.47 1.55 -26.49
N ALA A 199 1.41 0.24 -26.71
CA ALA A 199 1.71 -0.38 -27.99
C ALA A 199 0.69 0.01 -29.06
N ALA A 200 -0.60 0.07 -28.72
CA ALA A 200 -1.64 0.52 -29.63
C ALA A 200 -1.48 1.99 -30.01
N ALA A 201 -1.16 2.87 -29.05
CA ALA A 201 -0.89 4.28 -29.31
C ALA A 201 0.34 4.49 -30.20
N ALA A 202 1.40 3.68 -30.01
CA ALA A 202 2.56 3.71 -30.90
C ALA A 202 2.21 3.30 -32.33
N GLY A 203 1.45 2.21 -32.50
CA GLY A 203 0.97 1.79 -33.82
C GLY A 203 0.07 2.84 -34.48
N LEU A 204 -0.81 3.50 -33.72
CA LEU A 204 -1.64 4.59 -34.21
C LEU A 204 -0.78 5.77 -34.72
N ALA A 205 0.30 6.11 -34.02
CA ALA A 205 1.25 7.16 -34.44
C ALA A 205 2.03 6.78 -35.72
N GLU A 206 2.22 5.49 -35.97
CA GLU A 206 2.81 4.96 -37.20
C GLU A 206 1.80 4.86 -38.36
N GLY A 207 0.53 5.21 -38.13
CA GLY A 207 -0.53 5.24 -39.14
C GLY A 207 -1.43 4.00 -39.17
N ASP A 208 -1.26 3.04 -38.27
CA ASP A 208 -2.21 1.93 -38.10
C ASP A 208 -3.46 2.39 -37.36
N LEU A 209 -4.41 2.94 -38.12
CA LEU A 209 -5.70 3.40 -37.61
C LEU A 209 -6.68 2.27 -37.30
N SER A 210 -6.35 1.02 -37.66
CA SER A 210 -7.23 -0.14 -37.48
C SER A 210 -7.09 -0.77 -36.09
N ARG A 211 -5.95 -0.54 -35.43
CA ARG A 211 -5.65 -1.11 -34.12
C ARG A 211 -6.66 -0.67 -33.06
N ARG A 212 -7.09 -1.61 -32.23
CA ARG A 212 -8.00 -1.39 -31.10
C ARG A 212 -7.45 -2.05 -29.85
N VAL A 213 -7.85 -1.53 -28.69
CA VAL A 213 -7.48 -2.05 -27.37
C VAL A 213 -8.70 -2.75 -26.76
N PRO A 214 -8.53 -3.92 -26.11
CA PRO A 214 -9.62 -4.61 -25.43
C PRO A 214 -10.25 -3.75 -24.32
N GLU A 215 -11.57 -3.63 -24.32
CA GLU A 215 -12.35 -2.87 -23.32
C GLU A 215 -12.77 -3.74 -22.14
N THR A 216 -11.82 -4.47 -21.54
CA THR A 216 -12.12 -5.39 -20.43
C THR A 216 -12.17 -4.65 -19.10
N GLY A 217 -13.24 -4.85 -18.34
CA GLY A 217 -13.39 -4.34 -16.97
C GLY A 217 -14.38 -3.18 -16.85
N ARG A 218 -14.46 -2.62 -15.64
CA ARG A 218 -15.32 -1.46 -15.30
C ARG A 218 -14.52 -0.40 -14.53
N ASP A 219 -13.21 -0.36 -14.75
CA ASP A 219 -12.25 0.54 -14.11
C ASP A 219 -11.85 1.68 -15.06
N GLU A 220 -11.04 2.60 -14.56
CA GLU A 220 -10.54 3.76 -15.30
C GLU A 220 -9.67 3.36 -16.50
N LEU A 221 -9.07 2.17 -16.47
CA LEU A 221 -8.32 1.63 -17.61
C LEU A 221 -9.24 1.20 -18.75
N ALA A 222 -10.42 0.65 -18.44
CA ALA A 222 -11.45 0.35 -19.43
C ALA A 222 -12.01 1.64 -20.05
N ASP A 223 -12.22 2.70 -19.26
CA ASP A 223 -12.61 4.02 -19.78
C ASP A 223 -11.55 4.63 -20.71
N LEU A 224 -10.27 4.48 -20.36
CA LEU A 224 -9.17 4.93 -21.20
C LEU A 224 -9.11 4.14 -22.52
N ALA A 225 -9.32 2.81 -22.48
CA ALA A 225 -9.40 1.98 -23.67
C ALA A 225 -10.56 2.39 -24.60
N ARG A 226 -11.76 2.62 -24.04
CA ARG A 226 -12.91 3.17 -24.77
C ARG A 226 -12.58 4.50 -25.45
N SER A 227 -11.97 5.41 -24.71
CA SER A 227 -11.60 6.74 -25.23
C SER A 227 -10.58 6.65 -26.36
N PHE A 228 -9.58 5.76 -26.21
CA PHE A 228 -8.59 5.48 -27.26
C PHE A 228 -9.26 4.92 -28.53
N ASN A 229 -10.11 3.91 -28.39
CA ASN A 229 -10.82 3.30 -29.52
C ASN A 229 -11.71 4.30 -30.25
N HIS A 230 -12.43 5.15 -29.51
CA HIS A 230 -13.26 6.21 -30.09
C HIS A 230 -12.42 7.22 -30.88
N MET A 231 -11.26 7.64 -30.36
CA MET A 231 -10.33 8.51 -31.06
C MET A 231 -9.79 7.85 -32.34
N ALA A 232 -9.35 6.59 -32.27
CA ALA A 232 -8.87 5.84 -33.43
C ALA A 232 -9.94 5.73 -34.52
N ALA A 233 -11.19 5.40 -34.16
CA ALA A 233 -12.31 5.32 -35.09
C ALA A 233 -12.69 6.68 -35.70
N ARG A 234 -12.45 7.80 -34.98
CA ARG A 234 -12.67 9.15 -35.52
C ARG A 234 -11.58 9.52 -36.52
N LEU A 235 -10.32 9.23 -36.20
CA LEU A 235 -9.19 9.45 -37.11
C LEU A 235 -9.33 8.63 -38.39
N GLU A 236 -9.69 7.35 -38.28
CA GLU A 236 -9.93 6.47 -39.41
C GLU A 236 -10.98 7.04 -40.37
N ARG A 237 -12.11 7.51 -39.84
CA ARG A 237 -13.16 8.16 -40.64
C ARG A 237 -12.69 9.46 -41.30
N LEU A 238 -11.93 10.29 -40.59
CA LEU A 238 -11.38 11.53 -41.14
C LEU A 238 -10.42 11.26 -42.30
N VAL A 239 -9.50 10.30 -42.13
CA VAL A 239 -8.54 9.91 -43.16
C VAL A 239 -9.24 9.27 -44.36
N ALA A 240 -10.25 8.41 -44.14
CA ALA A 240 -11.05 7.86 -45.23
C ALA A 240 -11.79 8.96 -46.02
N GLY A 241 -12.40 9.92 -45.32
CA GLY A 241 -13.07 11.07 -45.96
C GLY A 241 -12.11 11.95 -46.76
N LEU A 242 -10.92 12.23 -46.23
CA LEU A 242 -9.86 12.96 -46.94
C LEU A 242 -9.46 12.24 -48.24
N ARG A 243 -9.19 10.93 -48.17
CA ARG A 243 -8.83 10.13 -49.34
C ARG A 243 -9.93 10.12 -50.41
N GLN A 244 -11.19 10.00 -49.99
CA GLN A 244 -12.33 10.05 -50.91
C GLN A 244 -12.42 11.43 -51.60
N SER A 245 -12.24 12.51 -50.85
CA SER A 245 -12.24 13.87 -51.40
C SER A 245 -11.10 14.09 -52.40
N GLU A 246 -9.90 13.58 -52.11
CA GLU A 246 -8.76 13.67 -53.03
C GLU A 246 -9.00 12.90 -54.32
N GLU A 247 -9.60 11.70 -54.24
CA GLU A 247 -9.92 10.87 -55.40
C GLU A 247 -10.97 11.54 -56.28
N LEU A 248 -12.06 12.07 -55.69
CA LEU A 248 -13.06 12.85 -56.42
C LEU A 248 -12.43 14.06 -57.12
N ARG A 249 -11.59 14.82 -56.42
CA ARG A 249 -10.86 15.96 -57.00
C ARG A 249 -10.00 15.51 -58.18
N ARG A 250 -9.27 14.39 -58.05
CA ARG A 250 -8.42 13.86 -59.12
C ARG A 250 -9.23 13.43 -60.34
N GLN A 251 -10.37 12.78 -60.13
CA GLN A 251 -11.30 12.38 -61.20
C GLN A 251 -11.87 13.61 -61.91
N MET A 252 -12.30 14.62 -61.16
CA MET A 252 -12.78 15.89 -61.73
C MET A 252 -11.70 16.53 -62.61
N MET A 253 -10.46 16.66 -62.12
CA MET A 253 -9.37 17.24 -62.91
C MET A 253 -9.08 16.46 -64.20
N ALA A 254 -9.18 15.13 -64.16
CA ALA A 254 -9.03 14.29 -65.35
C ALA A 254 -10.15 14.52 -66.37
N THR A 255 -11.40 14.59 -65.92
CA THR A 255 -12.56 14.90 -66.77
C THR A 255 -12.43 16.29 -67.39
N ILE A 256 -12.06 17.30 -66.60
CA ILE A 256 -11.86 18.67 -67.07
C ILE A 256 -10.79 18.71 -68.16
N ALA A 257 -9.65 18.04 -67.96
CA ALA A 257 -8.59 17.97 -68.96
C ALA A 257 -9.05 17.30 -70.27
N HIS A 258 -9.93 16.30 -70.18
CA HIS A 258 -10.51 15.64 -71.36
C HIS A 258 -11.46 16.56 -72.12
N GLU A 259 -12.41 17.18 -71.43
CA GLU A 259 -13.41 18.09 -72.00
C GLU A 259 -12.79 19.35 -72.62
N LEU A 260 -11.65 19.82 -72.09
CA LEU A 260 -10.91 20.94 -72.69
C LEU A 260 -10.09 20.52 -73.91
N ARG A 261 -9.57 19.29 -73.97
CA ARG A 261 -8.72 18.85 -75.07
C ARG A 261 -9.47 18.81 -76.40
N THR A 262 -10.70 18.27 -76.42
CA THR A 262 -11.52 18.13 -77.63
C THR A 262 -11.75 19.46 -78.37
N PRO A 263 -12.30 20.52 -77.74
CA PRO A 263 -12.52 21.80 -78.41
C PRO A 263 -11.20 22.47 -78.81
N VAL A 264 -10.13 22.35 -78.00
CA VAL A 264 -8.80 22.88 -78.36
C VAL A 264 -8.23 22.20 -79.60
N THR A 265 -8.33 20.87 -79.68
CA THR A 265 -7.88 20.11 -80.85
C THR A 265 -8.68 20.48 -82.09
N SER A 266 -10.00 20.65 -81.97
CA SER A 266 -10.86 21.11 -83.07
C SER A 266 -10.50 22.53 -83.53
N ILE A 267 -10.39 23.48 -82.60
CA ILE A 267 -9.98 24.87 -82.90
C ILE A 267 -8.64 24.88 -83.64
N ARG A 268 -7.67 24.12 -83.12
CA ARG A 268 -6.34 24.02 -83.72
C ARG A 268 -6.40 23.41 -85.13
N GLY A 269 -7.07 22.27 -85.32
CA GLY A 269 -7.15 21.59 -86.61
C GLY A 269 -7.86 22.42 -87.68
N PHE A 270 -8.94 23.13 -87.33
CA PHE A 270 -9.62 24.02 -88.26
C PHE A 270 -8.81 25.29 -88.56
N ALA A 271 -8.09 25.83 -87.58
CA ALA A 271 -7.20 26.97 -87.78
C ALA A 271 -6.00 26.62 -88.68
N GLU A 272 -5.38 25.46 -88.47
CA GLU A 272 -4.29 24.93 -89.32
C GLU A 272 -4.79 24.72 -90.76
N ALA A 273 -5.98 24.13 -90.96
CA ALA A 273 -6.56 23.93 -92.29
C ALA A 273 -6.83 25.27 -93.04
N LEU A 274 -7.26 26.30 -92.32
CA LEU A 274 -7.42 27.65 -92.86
C LEU A 274 -6.06 28.29 -93.20
N GLN A 275 -5.06 28.12 -92.33
CA GLN A 275 -3.72 28.68 -92.49
C GLN A 275 -2.96 28.04 -93.66
N ASP A 276 -3.11 26.73 -93.87
CA ASP A 276 -2.45 25.96 -94.94
C ASP A 276 -3.14 26.15 -96.31
N GLY A 277 -4.22 26.93 -96.38
CA GLY A 277 -4.96 27.18 -97.63
C GLY A 277 -5.74 25.98 -98.15
N LEU A 278 -5.97 24.96 -97.30
CA LEU A 278 -6.69 23.73 -97.66
C LEU A 278 -8.21 23.95 -97.78
N VAL A 279 -8.72 25.11 -97.36
CA VAL A 279 -10.15 25.45 -97.32
C VAL A 279 -10.50 26.48 -98.42
N PRO A 280 -11.42 26.16 -99.35
CA PRO A 280 -11.87 27.08 -100.39
C PRO A 280 -12.48 28.38 -99.81
N PRO A 281 -12.34 29.53 -100.47
CA PRO A 281 -12.81 30.83 -99.98
C PRO A 281 -14.28 30.84 -99.56
N GLU A 282 -15.13 30.10 -100.27
CA GLU A 282 -16.58 30.03 -100.03
C GLU A 282 -16.92 29.27 -98.73
N ARG A 283 -16.01 28.42 -98.24
CA ARG A 283 -16.18 27.62 -97.02
C ARG A 283 -15.45 28.18 -95.80
N GLN A 284 -14.55 29.15 -95.97
CA GLN A 284 -13.83 29.78 -94.86
C GLN A 284 -14.76 30.37 -93.78
N PRO A 285 -15.88 31.05 -94.11
CA PRO A 285 -16.81 31.56 -93.09
C PRO A 285 -17.37 30.46 -92.18
N HIS A 286 -17.58 29.25 -92.72
CA HIS A 286 -18.05 28.10 -91.95
C HIS A 286 -16.98 27.57 -90.98
N TYR A 287 -15.70 27.54 -91.38
CA TYR A 287 -14.62 27.12 -90.48
C TYR A 287 -14.40 28.13 -89.35
N PHE A 288 -14.44 29.44 -89.66
CA PHE A 288 -14.40 30.47 -88.62
C PHE A 288 -15.56 30.38 -87.64
N SER A 289 -16.77 30.03 -88.10
CA SER A 289 -17.91 29.86 -87.19
C SER A 289 -17.78 28.62 -86.30
N ILE A 290 -17.17 27.53 -86.76
CA ILE A 290 -16.84 26.36 -85.92
C ILE A 290 -15.81 26.75 -84.85
N ILE A 291 -14.71 27.42 -85.23
CA ILE A 291 -13.69 27.89 -84.28
C ILE A 291 -14.30 28.81 -83.22
N ALA A 292 -15.12 29.79 -83.63
CA ALA A 292 -15.80 30.69 -82.71
C ALA A 292 -16.79 29.96 -81.80
N GLY A 293 -17.51 28.96 -82.32
CA GLY A 293 -18.42 28.12 -81.55
C GLY A 293 -17.71 27.30 -80.48
N GLU A 294 -16.57 26.69 -80.81
CA GLU A 294 -15.77 25.93 -79.85
C GLU A 294 -15.09 26.84 -78.81
N ALA A 295 -14.62 28.02 -79.20
CA ALA A 295 -14.09 29.01 -78.24
C ALA A 295 -15.17 29.47 -77.24
N ALA A 296 -16.39 29.71 -77.73
CA ALA A 296 -17.53 30.07 -76.87
C ALA A 296 -17.96 28.90 -75.95
N ARG A 297 -17.87 27.66 -76.43
CA ARG A 297 -18.10 26.46 -75.60
C ARG A 297 -17.05 26.35 -74.48
N LEU A 298 -15.78 26.54 -74.82
CA LEU A 298 -14.67 26.47 -73.88
C LEU A 298 -14.76 27.57 -72.81
N SER A 299 -15.14 28.79 -73.20
CA SER A 299 -15.38 29.89 -72.27
C SER A 299 -16.52 29.60 -71.28
N ARG A 300 -17.63 28.98 -71.74
CA ARG A 300 -18.71 28.54 -70.84
C ARG A 300 -18.23 27.46 -69.86
N LEU A 301 -17.49 26.47 -70.36
CA LEU A 301 -16.95 25.40 -69.50
C LEU A 301 -16.01 25.93 -68.41
N ILE A 302 -15.15 26.90 -68.74
CA ILE A 302 -14.28 27.57 -67.77
C ILE A 302 -15.09 28.33 -66.72
N GLN A 303 -16.16 29.03 -67.14
CA GLN A 303 -17.03 29.75 -66.23
C GLN A 303 -17.75 28.79 -65.26
N ASP A 304 -18.30 27.69 -65.78
CA ASP A 304 -18.97 26.66 -64.96
C ASP A 304 -18.00 26.06 -63.91
N LEU A 305 -16.73 25.84 -64.29
CA LEU A 305 -15.67 25.40 -63.40
C LEU A 305 -15.36 26.40 -62.28
N PHE A 306 -15.31 27.69 -62.64
CA PHE A 306 -15.00 28.77 -61.71
C PHE A 306 -16.14 28.95 -60.69
N ASP A 307 -17.38 28.81 -61.14
CA ASP A 307 -18.56 28.88 -60.27
C ASP A 307 -18.61 27.68 -59.31
N LEU A 308 -18.24 26.48 -59.78
CA LEU A 308 -18.09 25.30 -58.93
C LEU A 308 -16.98 25.46 -57.87
N ALA A 309 -15.83 26.02 -58.24
CA ALA A 309 -14.73 26.26 -57.30
C ALA A 309 -15.11 27.27 -56.19
N LYS A 310 -15.93 28.29 -56.52
CA LYS A 310 -16.47 29.23 -55.53
C LYS A 310 -17.43 28.56 -54.54
N LEU A 311 -18.25 27.63 -55.01
CA LEU A 311 -19.13 26.82 -54.17
C LEU A 311 -18.33 25.98 -53.17
N GLU A 312 -17.27 25.29 -53.61
CA GLU A 312 -16.41 24.48 -52.74
C GLU A 312 -15.66 25.31 -51.69
N ALA A 313 -15.24 26.54 -52.03
CA ALA A 313 -14.57 27.43 -51.09
C ALA A 313 -15.50 28.10 -50.07
N GLY A 314 -16.82 27.89 -50.17
CA GLY A 314 -17.83 28.51 -49.30
C GLY A 314 -17.92 30.03 -49.45
N GLN A 315 -17.64 30.57 -50.64
CA GLN A 315 -17.54 32.02 -50.91
C GLN A 315 -18.75 32.59 -51.68
N LEU A 316 -19.96 32.06 -51.48
CA LEU A 316 -21.20 32.60 -52.06
C LEU A 316 -22.08 33.26 -51.01
#